data_AF-A0A261QKJ5-F1
#
_entry.id   AF-A0A261QKJ5-F1
#
_cell.length_a   1.000
_cell.length_b   1.000
_cell.length_c   1.000
_cell.angle_alpha   90.00
_cell.angle_beta   90.00
_cell.angle_gamma   90.00
#
_symmetry.space_group_name_H-M   'P 1'
#
loop_
_entity.id
_entity.type
_entity.pdbx_description
1 polymer ?
#
loop_
_entity_poly.entity_id
_entity_poly.type
_entity_poly.pdbx_seq_one_letter_code
_entity_poly.pdbx_strand_id
1 'polypeptide(L)'
;MIWAICERNRFGLRILQCHSCPFVKKENEDRVLRISIHQEIYDQLREQRLSPRGKILRSVRPSTVELSFAHSKELHGLRYARYRGVQKVKTQVLMTAIIQNLKKWAKLRSLKQVGLHLTHQIIEEMPL
;
A
#
# COMPACT_ATOMS: atom_id res chain seq x y z
N MET A 1 -21.26 8.83 6.75
CA MET A 1 -21.51 7.39 6.98
C MET A 1 -20.28 6.67 6.40
N ILE A 2 -19.15 6.45 7.08
CA ILE A 2 -18.85 5.89 8.39
C ILE A 2 -17.54 6.52 8.86
N TRP A 3 -17.56 7.31 9.93
CA TRP A 3 -16.37 7.60 10.75
C TRP A 3 -16.83 7.70 12.20
N ALA A 4 -17.43 6.62 12.69
CA ALA A 4 -17.48 6.35 14.12
C ALA A 4 -16.07 5.86 14.49
N ILE A 5 -15.15 6.80 14.71
CA ILE A 5 -13.88 6.48 15.35
C ILE A 5 -14.25 6.00 16.74
N CYS A 6 -14.12 4.70 16.98
CA CYS A 6 -14.23 4.10 18.29
C CYS A 6 -13.11 4.70 19.17
N GLU A 7 -13.42 5.76 19.89
CA GLU A 7 -12.56 6.40 20.90
C GLU A 7 -12.44 5.55 22.18
N ARG A 8 -12.19 4.25 22.04
CA ARG A 8 -12.02 3.35 23.17
C ARG A 8 -10.75 2.55 22.99
N ASN A 9 -9.62 3.21 23.26
CA ASN A 9 -8.43 2.62 23.87
C ASN A 9 -7.49 3.75 24.28
N ARG A 10 -7.92 4.52 25.28
CA ARG A 10 -7.07 5.44 26.02
C ARG A 10 -6.23 4.58 26.97
N PHE A 11 -5.14 4.00 26.48
CA PHE A 11 -4.14 3.41 27.35
C PHE A 11 -3.42 4.56 28.06
N GLY A 12 -4.02 5.03 29.15
CA GLY A 12 -3.30 5.78 30.17
C GLY A 12 -2.28 4.84 30.77
N LEU A 13 -1.10 4.79 30.18
CA LEU A 13 0.06 4.15 30.79
C LEU A 13 0.38 4.95 32.06
N ARG A 14 -0.22 4.56 33.18
CA ARG A 14 0.17 5.03 34.51
C ARG A 14 1.51 4.36 34.85
N ILE A 15 2.56 4.76 34.15
CA ILE A 15 3.92 4.34 34.44
C ILE A 15 4.28 5.06 35.73
N LEU A 16 4.26 4.32 36.84
CA LEU A 16 4.42 4.81 38.22
C LEU A 16 5.77 5.50 38.51
N GLN A 17 6.66 5.66 37.54
CA GLN A 17 7.98 6.28 37.73
C GLN A 17 8.38 7.11 36.50
N CYS A 18 7.82 8.31 36.37
CA CYS A 18 8.25 9.31 35.38
C CYS A 18 9.56 10.03 35.80
N HIS A 19 10.02 9.85 37.03
CA HIS A 19 11.09 10.67 37.63
C HIS A 19 12.48 10.43 37.01
N SER A 20 12.71 9.26 36.41
CA SER A 20 14.00 8.85 35.83
C SER A 20 13.88 8.40 34.36
N CYS A 21 12.84 8.84 33.65
CA CYS A 21 12.63 8.46 32.26
C CYS A 21 13.43 9.40 31.31
N PRO A 22 14.30 8.87 30.43
CA PRO A 22 15.10 9.68 29.51
C PRO A 22 14.29 10.41 28.42
N PHE A 23 12.98 10.17 28.34
CA PHE A 23 12.07 10.75 27.34
C PHE A 23 11.11 11.81 27.91
N VAL A 24 11.38 12.32 29.12
CA VAL A 24 10.59 13.39 29.75
C VAL A 24 10.90 14.72 29.07
N LYS A 25 9.88 15.33 28.44
CA LYS A 25 10.01 16.69 27.88
C LYS A 25 9.87 17.79 28.94
N LYS A 26 9.12 17.51 30.01
CA LYS A 26 8.86 18.40 31.14
C LYS A 26 8.57 17.58 32.40
N GLU A 27 9.13 17.98 33.52
CA GLU A 27 8.83 17.38 34.82
C GLU A 27 7.35 17.54 35.15
N ASN A 28 6.72 16.48 35.67
CA ASN A 28 5.34 16.45 36.17
C ASN A 28 4.20 16.64 35.15
N GLU A 29 4.44 16.51 33.83
CA GLU A 29 3.38 16.39 32.81
C GLU A 29 3.22 14.94 32.33
N ASP A 30 1.99 14.41 32.40
CA ASP A 30 1.66 13.08 31.87
C ASP A 30 1.68 13.07 30.34
N ARG A 31 2.52 12.22 29.73
CA ARG A 31 2.52 12.01 28.27
C ARG A 31 1.39 11.08 27.88
N VAL A 32 0.36 11.62 27.22
CA VAL A 32 -0.71 10.79 26.63
C VAL A 32 -0.24 10.23 25.28
N LEU A 33 -0.03 8.93 25.21
CA LEU A 33 0.24 8.21 23.95
C LEU A 33 -1.08 7.66 23.39
N ARG A 34 -1.39 8.02 22.14
CA ARG A 34 -2.55 7.46 21.42
C ARG A 34 -2.02 6.50 20.37
N ILE A 35 -2.22 5.21 20.59
CA ILE A 35 -1.80 4.14 19.68
C ILE A 35 -3.04 3.55 19.02
N SER A 36 -2.98 3.31 17.71
CA SER A 36 -4.05 2.62 17.00
C SER A 36 -4.03 1.11 17.33
N ILE A 37 -5.18 0.44 17.32
CA ILE A 37 -5.26 -1.01 17.57
C ILE A 37 -4.42 -1.80 16.54
N HIS A 38 -4.20 -1.23 15.35
CA HIS A 38 -3.45 -1.82 14.25
C HIS A 38 -2.01 -1.30 14.16
N GLN A 39 -1.47 -0.72 15.23
CA GLN A 39 -0.14 -0.11 15.20
C GLN A 39 0.94 -1.11 14.79
N GLU A 40 0.89 -2.33 15.32
CA GLU A 40 1.82 -3.40 14.99
C GLU A 40 1.84 -3.69 13.48
N ILE A 41 0.66 -3.74 12.85
CA ILE A 41 0.54 -3.95 11.40
C ILE A 41 1.14 -2.77 10.63
N TYR A 42 0.90 -1.53 11.08
CA TYR A 42 1.48 -0.35 10.44
C TYR A 42 3.01 -0.30 10.55
N ASP A 43 3.56 -0.77 11.66
CA ASP A 43 4.99 -0.83 11.89
C ASP A 43 5.64 -1.92 11.01
N GLN A 44 5.03 -3.10 10.91
CA GLN A 44 5.45 -4.14 9.94
C GLN A 44 5.42 -3.62 8.48
N LEU A 45 4.34 -2.95 8.07
CA LEU A 45 4.24 -2.36 6.74
C LEU A 45 5.27 -1.25 6.52
N ARG A 46 5.67 -0.53 7.57
CA ARG A 46 6.72 0.48 7.52
C ARG A 46 8.08 -0.16 7.29
N GLU A 47 8.41 -1.21 8.03
CA GLU A 47 9.65 -1.98 7.85
C GLU A 47 9.74 -2.55 6.43
N GLN A 48 8.67 -3.17 5.94
CA GLN A 48 8.60 -3.68 4.57
C GLN A 48 8.80 -2.58 3.52
N ARG A 49 8.24 -1.39 3.73
CA ARG A 49 8.43 -0.24 2.84
C ARG A 49 9.87 0.27 2.83
N LEU A 50 10.55 0.25 3.97
CA LEU A 50 11.92 0.72 4.13
C LEU A 50 12.96 -0.31 3.66
N SER A 51 12.58 -1.59 3.56
CA SER A 51 13.42 -2.65 3.00
C SER A 51 13.96 -2.31 1.60
N PRO A 52 15.11 -2.87 1.18
CA PRO A 52 15.66 -2.67 -0.17
C PRO A 52 14.63 -3.00 -1.27
N ARG A 53 13.92 -4.12 -1.10
CA ARG A 53 12.83 -4.53 -1.97
C ARG A 53 11.71 -3.50 -2.03
N GLY A 54 11.30 -2.95 -0.89
CA GLY A 54 10.28 -1.91 -0.80
C GLY A 54 10.66 -0.64 -1.57
N LYS A 55 11.94 -0.23 -1.50
CA LYS A 55 12.47 0.92 -2.25
C LYS A 55 12.44 0.70 -3.76
N ILE A 56 12.82 -0.50 -4.23
CA ILE A 56 12.75 -0.86 -5.66
C ILE A 56 11.29 -0.91 -6.13
N LEU A 57 10.40 -1.53 -5.38
CA LEU A 57 8.97 -1.54 -5.73
C LEU A 57 8.40 -0.13 -5.79
N ARG A 58 8.84 0.78 -4.91
CA ARG A 58 8.45 2.19 -4.95
C ARG A 58 8.91 2.88 -6.23
N SER A 59 10.12 2.61 -6.73
CA SER A 59 10.62 3.23 -7.97
C SER A 59 9.93 2.69 -9.23
N VAL A 60 9.51 1.43 -9.24
CA VAL A 60 8.86 0.77 -10.39
C VAL A 60 7.34 1.02 -10.44
N ARG A 61 6.70 1.36 -9.32
CA ARG A 61 5.25 1.59 -9.24
C ARG A 61 4.70 2.66 -10.19
N PRO A 62 5.33 3.84 -10.34
CA PRO A 62 4.84 4.90 -11.23
C PRO A 62 4.66 4.42 -12.67
N SER A 63 5.62 3.66 -13.20
CA SER A 63 5.63 3.17 -14.58
C SER A 63 4.76 1.93 -14.81
N THR A 64 4.31 1.25 -13.73
CA THR A 64 3.58 0.00 -13.81
C THR A 64 2.14 0.16 -13.31
N VAL A 65 1.96 0.09 -12.00
CA VAL A 65 0.65 0.07 -11.34
C VAL A 65 -0.06 1.41 -11.53
N GLU A 66 0.62 2.50 -11.24
CA GLU A 66 0.01 3.84 -11.25
C GLU A 66 -0.31 4.28 -12.69
N LEU A 67 0.58 3.97 -13.65
CA LEU A 67 0.31 4.15 -15.06
C LEU A 67 -0.89 3.33 -15.55
N SER A 68 -1.03 2.08 -15.09
CA SER A 68 -2.21 1.26 -15.42
C SER A 68 -3.50 1.93 -14.95
N PHE A 69 -3.51 2.46 -13.73
CA PHE A 69 -4.66 3.20 -13.20
C PHE A 69 -4.93 4.49 -13.98
N ALA A 70 -3.89 5.23 -14.36
CA ALA A 70 -4.02 6.43 -15.17
C ALA A 70 -4.66 6.10 -16.54
N HIS A 71 -4.22 5.03 -17.20
CA HIS A 71 -4.84 4.56 -18.44
C HIS A 71 -6.29 4.11 -18.24
N SER A 72 -6.62 3.42 -17.14
CA SER A 72 -8.02 3.07 -16.84
C SER A 72 -8.90 4.29 -16.69
N LYS A 73 -8.39 5.33 -16.02
CA LYS A 73 -9.11 6.57 -15.78
C LYS A 73 -9.40 7.33 -17.09
N GLU A 74 -8.38 7.54 -17.90
CA GLU A 74 -8.47 8.40 -19.10
C GLU A 74 -8.95 7.63 -20.35
N LEU A 75 -8.39 6.44 -20.64
CA LEU A 75 -8.70 5.70 -21.87
C LEU A 75 -9.94 4.82 -21.76
N HIS A 76 -10.25 4.30 -20.57
CA HIS A 76 -11.39 3.39 -20.36
C HIS A 76 -12.61 4.08 -19.71
N GLY A 77 -12.56 5.41 -19.58
CA GLY A 77 -13.67 6.22 -19.10
C GLY A 77 -14.07 5.94 -17.65
N LEU A 78 -13.10 5.60 -16.79
CA LEU A 78 -13.33 5.41 -15.35
C LEU A 78 -13.26 6.71 -14.54
N ARG A 79 -13.19 7.87 -15.19
CA ARG A 79 -13.26 9.18 -14.52
C ARG A 79 -14.61 9.40 -13.83
N TYR A 80 -15.68 8.85 -14.39
CA TYR A 80 -17.04 8.90 -13.84
C TYR A 80 -17.71 7.53 -13.94
N ALA A 81 -18.67 7.26 -13.06
CA ALA A 81 -19.50 6.07 -13.17
C ALA A 81 -20.43 6.20 -14.39
N ARG A 82 -20.20 5.39 -15.43
CA ARG A 82 -21.01 5.41 -16.67
C ARG A 82 -22.36 4.73 -16.50
N TYR A 83 -22.43 3.74 -15.61
CA TYR A 83 -23.64 2.96 -15.35
C TYR A 83 -24.26 3.31 -14.00
N ARG A 84 -25.58 3.15 -13.89
CA ARG A 84 -26.31 3.28 -12.62
C ARG A 84 -26.27 1.94 -11.86
N GLY A 85 -25.92 2.01 -10.58
CA GLY A 85 -25.86 0.86 -9.67
C GLY A 85 -24.47 0.23 -9.55
N VAL A 86 -24.11 -0.19 -8.32
CA VAL A 86 -22.76 -0.69 -7.97
C VAL A 86 -22.39 -1.93 -8.78
N GLN A 87 -23.33 -2.85 -9.00
CA GLN A 87 -23.07 -4.08 -9.74
C GLN A 87 -22.61 -3.81 -11.18
N LYS A 88 -23.30 -2.90 -11.89
CA LYS A 88 -22.97 -2.57 -13.29
C LYS A 88 -21.63 -1.85 -13.40
N VAL A 89 -21.33 -0.92 -12.49
CA VAL A 89 -20.02 -0.24 -12.43
C VAL A 89 -18.91 -1.24 -12.11
N LYS A 90 -19.15 -2.16 -11.17
CA LYS A 90 -18.18 -3.21 -10.82
C LYS A 90 -17.87 -4.09 -12.04
N THR A 91 -18.88 -4.51 -12.79
CA THR A 91 -18.68 -5.28 -14.04
C THR A 91 -17.82 -4.52 -15.04
N GLN A 92 -18.07 -3.22 -15.25
CA GLN A 92 -17.25 -2.38 -16.15
C GLN A 92 -15.78 -2.34 -15.70
N VAL A 93 -15.54 -2.10 -14.41
CA VAL A 93 -14.19 -2.02 -13.84
C VAL A 93 -13.46 -3.36 -13.97
N LEU A 94 -14.14 -4.48 -13.67
CA LEU A 94 -13.58 -5.82 -13.80
C LEU A 94 -13.22 -6.15 -15.24
N MET A 95 -14.12 -5.90 -16.19
CA MET A 95 -13.85 -6.13 -17.62
C MET A 95 -12.66 -5.30 -18.10
N THR A 96 -12.56 -4.03 -17.67
CA THR A 96 -11.43 -3.16 -17.98
C THR A 96 -10.11 -3.74 -17.44
N ALA A 97 -10.11 -4.18 -16.18
CA ALA A 97 -8.94 -4.78 -15.56
C ALA A 97 -8.50 -6.08 -16.27
N ILE A 98 -9.46 -6.94 -16.67
CA ILE A 98 -9.19 -8.16 -17.42
C ILE A 98 -8.48 -7.83 -18.74
N ILE A 99 -9.02 -6.88 -19.51
CA ILE A 99 -8.43 -6.47 -20.80
C ILE A 99 -7.01 -5.92 -20.62
N GLN A 100 -6.78 -5.09 -19.61
CA GLN A 100 -5.45 -4.54 -19.32
C GLN A 100 -4.45 -5.62 -18.93
N ASN A 101 -4.87 -6.59 -18.11
CA ASN A 101 -4.06 -7.74 -17.75
C ASN A 101 -3.73 -8.62 -18.95
N LEU A 102 -4.70 -8.87 -19.85
CA LEU A 102 -4.47 -9.59 -21.09
C LEU A 102 -3.47 -8.87 -22.01
N LYS A 103 -3.61 -7.55 -22.16
CA LYS A 103 -2.66 -6.72 -22.93
C LYS A 103 -1.25 -6.81 -22.33
N LYS A 104 -1.13 -6.72 -21.01
CA LYS A 104 0.14 -6.89 -20.30
C LYS A 104 0.73 -8.28 -20.54
N TRP A 105 -0.08 -9.32 -20.45
CA TRP A 105 0.36 -10.70 -20.66
C TRP A 105 0.84 -10.95 -22.09
N ALA A 106 0.11 -10.47 -23.09
CA ALA A 106 0.51 -10.54 -24.49
C ALA A 106 1.86 -9.84 -24.73
N LYS A 107 2.04 -8.64 -24.16
CA LYS A 107 3.31 -7.90 -24.23
C LYS A 107 4.46 -8.69 -23.60
N LEU A 108 4.25 -9.24 -22.40
CA LEU A 108 5.26 -10.05 -21.72
C LEU A 108 5.61 -11.32 -22.51
N ARG A 109 4.61 -11.99 -23.08
CA ARG A 109 4.80 -13.18 -23.91
C ARG A 109 5.59 -12.88 -25.18
N SER A 110 5.30 -11.76 -25.84
CA SER A 110 6.04 -11.30 -27.02
C SER A 110 7.50 -10.97 -26.69
N LEU A 111 7.77 -10.26 -25.58
CA LEU A 111 9.14 -9.97 -25.14
C LEU A 111 9.92 -11.26 -24.82
N LYS A 112 9.25 -12.25 -24.21
CA LYS A 112 9.84 -13.56 -23.93
C LYS A 112 10.27 -14.29 -25.22
N GLN A 113 9.54 -14.14 -26.33
CA GLN A 113 9.92 -14.74 -27.62
C GLN A 113 11.19 -14.10 -28.20
N VAL A 114 11.44 -12.83 -27.91
CA VAL A 114 12.66 -12.08 -28.31
C VAL A 114 13.84 -12.36 -27.35
N GLY A 115 13.66 -13.23 -26.35
CA GLY A 115 14.69 -13.59 -25.36
C GLY A 115 14.80 -12.62 -24.17
N LEU A 116 13.93 -11.61 -24.07
CA LEU A 116 13.83 -10.75 -22.89
C LEU A 116 12.97 -11.42 -21.81
N HIS A 117 13.63 -12.05 -20.84
CA HIS A 117 12.99 -12.65 -19.67
C HIS A 117 12.89 -11.63 -18.53
N LEU A 118 11.73 -10.98 -18.42
CA LEU A 118 11.41 -10.12 -17.26
C LEU A 118 11.07 -11.03 -16.06
N THR A 119 12.05 -11.42 -15.27
CA THR A 119 11.87 -12.19 -14.04
C THR A 119 11.45 -11.28 -12.87
N HIS A 120 10.51 -11.76 -12.05
CA HIS A 120 10.12 -11.11 -10.78
C HIS A 120 11.05 -11.50 -9.62
N GLN A 121 11.95 -12.45 -9.85
CA GLN A 121 12.94 -12.85 -8.86
C GLN A 121 13.95 -11.72 -8.73
N ILE A 122 13.93 -11.06 -7.57
CA ILE A 122 15.11 -10.34 -7.10
C ILE A 122 16.13 -11.45 -6.87
N ILE A 123 17.24 -11.43 -7.62
CA ILE A 123 18.40 -12.26 -7.31
C ILE A 123 18.89 -11.74 -5.96
N GLU A 124 18.37 -12.31 -4.88
CA GLU A 124 19.08 -12.28 -3.61
C GLU A 124 20.30 -13.17 -3.85
N GLU A 125 21.42 -12.55 -4.19
CA GLU A 125 22.69 -13.23 -3.96
C GLU A 125 22.75 -13.48 -2.46
N MET A 126 22.47 -14.73 -2.07
CA MET A 126 22.82 -15.22 -0.73
C MET A 126 24.33 -15.04 -0.60
N PRO A 127 24.84 -14.28 0.40
CA PRO A 127 26.25 -14.33 0.69
C PRO A 127 26.58 -15.77 1.13
N LEU A 128 27.62 -16.34 0.52
CA LEU A 128 28.22 -17.62 0.92
C LEU A 128 28.56 -17.62 2.42
#